data_AF-A0A846BJA4-F1
#
_entry.id   AF-A0A846BJA4-F1
#
_cell.length_a   1.000
_cell.length_b   1.000
_cell.length_c   1.000
_cell.angle_alpha   90.00
_cell.angle_beta   90.00
_cell.angle_gamma   90.00
#
_symmetry.space_group_name_H-M   'P 1'
#
loop_
_entity.id
_entity.type
_entity.pdbx_description
1 polymer ?
#
loop_
_entity_poly.entity_id
_entity_poly.type
_entity_poly.pdbx_seq_one_letter_code
_entity_poly.pdbx_strand_id
1 'polypeptide(L)'
;MAEIKLKSKDPDSLRRIIESALSERLQSVKAGIQKTEERLQELENKYQLSTEEFIARFNNDELDHDFDFDEWIGESQMLVHLHQIKESIEGIDFVD
;
A
#
# COMPACT_ATOMS: atom_id res chain seq x y z
N MET A 1 -9.11 -13.89 -15.66
CA MET A 1 -9.74 -13.32 -14.45
C MET A 1 -10.52 -14.43 -13.77
N ALA A 2 -10.62 -14.36 -12.44
CA ALA A 2 -11.41 -15.30 -11.66
C ALA A 2 -12.64 -14.57 -11.09
N GLU A 3 -13.75 -15.28 -10.96
CA GLU A 3 -15.03 -14.78 -10.47
C GLU A 3 -15.40 -15.50 -9.17
N ILE A 4 -16.06 -14.77 -8.26
CA ILE A 4 -16.65 -15.34 -7.05
C ILE A 4 -18.15 -15.03 -7.05
N LYS A 5 -18.98 -16.07 -6.87
CA LYS A 5 -20.44 -15.93 -6.73
C LYS A 5 -20.84 -15.89 -5.26
N LEU A 6 -21.55 -14.83 -4.88
CA LEU A 6 -22.13 -14.67 -3.55
C LEU A 6 -23.65 -14.82 -3.64
N LYS A 7 -24.28 -15.48 -2.64
CA LYS A 7 -25.73 -15.68 -2.58
C LYS A 7 -26.28 -15.10 -1.29
N SER A 8 -27.34 -14.32 -1.39
CA SER A 8 -28.05 -13.72 -0.25
C SER A 8 -29.57 -13.86 -0.44
N LYS A 9 -30.31 -13.79 0.66
CA LYS A 9 -31.77 -13.64 0.64
C LYS A 9 -32.19 -12.21 0.28
N ASP A 10 -31.28 -11.26 0.44
CA ASP A 10 -31.43 -9.84 0.10
C ASP A 10 -30.20 -9.41 -0.75
N PRO A 11 -30.31 -9.47 -2.09
CA PRO A 11 -29.23 -9.12 -3.00
C PRO A 11 -28.82 -7.64 -2.93
N ASP A 12 -29.79 -6.73 -2.72
CA ASP A 12 -29.51 -5.29 -2.66
C ASP A 12 -28.70 -4.96 -1.40
N SER A 13 -29.04 -5.57 -0.26
CA SER A 13 -28.26 -5.44 0.96
C SER A 13 -26.86 -6.03 0.81
N LEU A 14 -26.74 -7.22 0.20
CA LEU A 14 -25.43 -7.83 -0.07
C LEU A 14 -24.55 -6.90 -0.90
N ARG A 15 -25.10 -6.33 -1.99
CA ARG A 15 -24.36 -5.40 -2.85
C ARG A 15 -23.87 -4.19 -2.06
N ARG A 16 -24.74 -3.52 -1.29
CA ARG A 16 -24.36 -2.36 -0.46
C ARG A 16 -23.27 -2.69 0.56
N ILE A 17 -23.33 -3.88 1.18
CA ILE A 17 -22.31 -4.33 2.14
C ILE A 17 -20.95 -4.47 1.45
N ILE A 18 -20.90 -5.11 0.28
CA ILE A 18 -19.65 -5.28 -0.46
C ILE A 18 -19.12 -3.92 -0.94
N GLU A 19 -19.98 -3.06 -1.50
CA GLU A 19 -19.59 -1.70 -1.92
C GLU A 19 -19.01 -0.88 -0.76
N SER A 20 -19.65 -0.91 0.42
CA SER A 20 -19.14 -0.21 1.62
C SER A 20 -17.79 -0.76 2.06
N ALA A 21 -17.65 -2.09 2.15
CA ALA A 21 -16.41 -2.74 2.59
C ALA A 21 -15.24 -2.44 1.64
N LEU A 22 -15.47 -2.47 0.33
CA LEU A 22 -14.45 -2.13 -0.67
C LEU A 22 -14.05 -0.65 -0.57
N SER A 23 -15.03 0.24 -0.45
CA SER A 23 -14.78 1.69 -0.30
C SER A 23 -13.99 2.02 0.97
N GLU A 24 -14.41 1.49 2.12
CA GLU A 24 -13.74 1.69 3.41
C GLU A 24 -12.30 1.15 3.37
N ARG A 25 -12.10 -0.05 2.80
CA ARG A 25 -10.77 -0.63 2.65
C ARG A 25 -9.89 0.22 1.73
N LEU A 26 -10.43 0.70 0.61
CA LEU A 26 -9.69 1.57 -0.32
C LEU A 26 -9.28 2.89 0.34
N GLN A 27 -10.17 3.52 1.11
CA GLN A 27 -9.87 4.74 1.86
C GLN A 27 -8.76 4.50 2.90
N SER A 28 -8.85 3.42 3.66
CA SER A 28 -7.81 3.02 4.62
C SER A 28 -6.45 2.81 3.96
N VAL A 29 -6.41 2.14 2.81
CA VAL A 29 -5.17 1.90 2.05
C VAL A 29 -4.59 3.21 1.52
N LYS A 30 -5.42 4.11 0.98
CA LYS A 30 -4.97 5.43 0.51
C LYS A 30 -4.38 6.28 1.64
N ALA A 31 -4.97 6.26 2.83
CA ALA A 31 -4.41 6.94 3.99
C ALA A 31 -3.07 6.32 4.44
N GLY A 32 -2.94 4.99 4.35
CA GLY A 32 -1.67 4.30 4.59
C GLY A 32 -0.58 4.71 3.60
N ILE A 33 -0.91 4.78 2.31
CA ILE A 33 0.02 5.22 1.24
C ILE A 33 0.52 6.62 1.56
N GLN A 34 -0.40 7.57 1.78
CA GLN A 34 -0.04 8.95 2.09
C GLN A 34 0.92 9.04 3.28
N LYS A 35 0.61 8.35 4.38
CA LYS A 35 1.46 8.36 5.58
C LYS A 35 2.85 7.76 5.33
N THR A 36 2.91 6.68 4.55
CA THR A 36 4.17 6.02 4.18
C THR A 36 5.02 6.93 3.29
N GLU A 37 4.40 7.58 2.30
CA GLU A 37 5.06 8.58 1.43
C GLU A 37 5.59 9.77 2.23
N GLU A 38 4.80 10.30 3.18
CA GLU A 38 5.23 11.36 4.09
C GLU A 38 6.47 10.94 4.90
N ARG A 39 6.47 9.72 5.44
CA ARG A 39 7.61 9.21 6.22
C ARG A 39 8.86 8.98 5.38
N LEU A 40 8.70 8.41 4.18
CA LEU A 40 9.81 8.28 3.23
C LEU A 40 10.39 9.65 2.87
N GLN A 41 9.54 10.65 2.64
CA GLN A 41 9.98 12.01 2.34
C GLN A 41 10.77 12.64 3.49
N GLU A 42 10.39 12.38 4.75
CA GLU A 42 11.16 12.81 5.93
C GLU A 42 12.56 12.19 5.97
N LEU A 43 12.67 10.88 5.70
CA LEU A 43 13.94 10.16 5.65
C LEU A 43 14.81 10.67 4.50
N GLU A 44 14.24 10.82 3.31
CA GLU A 44 14.93 11.38 2.15
C GLU A 44 15.50 12.77 2.42
N ASN A 45 14.72 13.62 3.08
CA ASN A 45 15.17 14.95 3.47
C ASN A 45 16.22 14.91 4.57
N LYS A 46 16.13 13.99 5.55
CA LYS A 46 17.11 13.86 6.63
C LYS A 46 18.48 13.45 6.08
N TYR A 47 18.52 12.48 5.18
CA TYR A 47 19.76 11.91 4.64
C TYR A 47 20.19 12.53 3.31
N GLN A 48 19.38 13.42 2.73
CA GLN A 48 19.62 14.06 1.43
C GLN A 48 19.86 13.01 0.32
N LEU A 49 19.06 11.94 0.36
CA LEU A 49 19.21 10.75 -0.48
C LEU A 49 17.82 10.24 -0.85
N SER A 50 17.57 9.94 -2.13
CA SER A 50 16.27 9.36 -2.52
C SER A 50 16.13 7.94 -1.97
N THR A 51 14.90 7.47 -1.78
CA THR A 51 14.64 6.09 -1.33
C THR A 51 15.23 5.07 -2.31
N GLU A 52 15.15 5.31 -3.62
CA GLU A 52 15.73 4.44 -4.64
C GLU A 52 17.26 4.35 -4.51
N GLU A 53 17.92 5.49 -4.32
CA GLU A 53 19.37 5.54 -4.18
C GLU A 53 19.83 4.95 -2.85
N PHE A 54 19.08 5.20 -1.76
CA PHE A 54 19.29 4.58 -0.46
C PHE A 54 19.27 3.05 -0.57
N ILE A 55 18.22 2.47 -1.16
CA ILE A 55 18.10 1.01 -1.31
C ILE A 55 19.25 0.44 -2.16
N ALA A 56 19.65 1.13 -3.23
CA ALA A 56 20.75 0.69 -4.07
C ALA A 56 22.08 0.66 -3.29
N ARG A 57 22.41 1.73 -2.55
CA ARG A 57 23.65 1.82 -1.77
C ARG A 57 23.66 0.88 -0.56
N PHE A 58 22.52 0.77 0.13
CA PHE A 58 22.35 -0.15 1.26
C PHE A 58 22.61 -1.60 0.82
N ASN A 59 22.04 -2.04 -0.31
CA ASN A 59 22.24 -3.39 -0.83
C ASN A 59 23.68 -3.67 -1.31
N ASN A 60 24.47 -2.62 -1.58
CA ASN A 60 25.88 -2.72 -1.96
C ASN A 60 26.84 -2.61 -0.76
N ASP A 61 26.33 -2.58 0.47
CA ASP A 61 27.12 -2.35 1.70
C ASP A 61 27.91 -1.02 1.67
N GLU A 62 27.39 0.01 0.99
CA GLU A 62 28.06 1.32 0.82
C GLU A 62 27.72 2.33 1.94
N LEU A 63 26.86 1.96 2.89
CA LEU A 63 26.39 2.84 3.96
C LEU A 63 26.75 2.26 5.33
N ASP A 64 27.27 3.12 6.22
CA ASP A 64 27.43 2.77 7.63
C ASP A 64 26.06 2.62 8.29
N HIS A 65 25.89 1.58 9.10
CA HIS A 65 24.59 1.25 9.70
C HIS A 65 24.03 2.38 10.59
N ASP A 66 22.77 2.73 10.37
CA ASP A 66 21.97 3.66 11.16
C ASP A 66 20.64 2.98 11.53
N PHE A 67 20.10 3.29 12.72
CA PHE A 67 18.83 2.74 13.21
C PHE A 67 17.64 3.11 12.31
N ASP A 68 17.71 4.23 11.61
CA ASP A 68 16.65 4.65 10.68
C ASP A 68 16.57 3.77 9.42
N PHE A 69 17.61 3.00 9.09
CA PHE A 69 17.66 2.23 7.84
C PHE A 69 16.67 1.07 7.84
N ASP A 70 16.50 0.40 8.98
CA ASP A 70 15.51 -0.68 9.13
C ASP A 70 14.08 -0.13 8.91
N GLU A 71 13.81 1.06 9.44
CA GLU A 71 12.55 1.77 9.20
C GLU A 71 12.39 2.14 7.72
N TRP A 72 13.42 2.73 7.11
CA TRP A 72 13.37 3.17 5.71
C TRP A 72 13.09 2.00 4.75
N ILE A 73 13.75 0.85 4.97
CA ILE A 73 13.47 -0.38 4.22
C ILE A 73 12.03 -0.84 4.44
N GLY A 74 11.57 -0.81 5.70
CA GLY A 74 10.20 -1.16 6.06
C GLY A 74 9.15 -0.28 5.37
N GLU A 75 9.31 1.04 5.40
CA GLU A 75 8.40 1.99 4.76
C GLU A 75 8.41 1.85 3.23
N SER A 76 9.59 1.61 2.63
CA SER A 76 9.70 1.36 1.18
C SER A 76 8.93 0.11 0.76
N GLN A 77 9.07 -1.00 1.50
CA GLN A 77 8.35 -2.24 1.25
C GLN A 77 6.84 -2.10 1.52
N MET A 78 6.48 -1.35 2.57
CA MET A 78 5.09 -1.05 2.93
C MET A 78 4.40 -0.30 1.78
N LEU A 79 5.07 0.70 1.20
CA LEU A 79 4.52 1.47 0.09
C LEU A 79 4.17 0.59 -1.11
N VAL A 80 5.11 -0.29 -1.51
CA VAL A 80 4.90 -1.28 -2.58
C VAL A 80 3.69 -2.17 -2.28
N HIS A 81 3.61 -2.69 -1.05
CA HIS A 81 2.52 -3.56 -0.65
C HIS A 81 1.15 -2.85 -0.66
N LEU A 82 1.10 -1.62 -0.18
CA LEU A 82 -0.13 -0.82 -0.17
C LEU A 82 -0.61 -0.49 -1.59
N HIS A 83 0.31 -0.20 -2.51
CA HIS A 83 -0.05 -0.02 -3.93
C HIS A 83 -0.64 -1.29 -4.53
N GLN A 84 -0.05 -2.46 -4.27
CA GLN A 84 -0.60 -3.74 -4.75
C GLN A 84 -2.01 -4.01 -4.20
N ILE A 85 -2.27 -3.68 -2.93
CA ILE A 85 -3.61 -3.82 -2.35
C ILE A 85 -4.58 -2.84 -3.02
N LYS A 86 -4.17 -1.59 -3.21
CA LYS A 86 -4.99 -0.56 -3.88
C LYS A 86 -5.39 -1.04 -5.28
N GLU A 87 -4.44 -1.48 -6.08
CA GLU A 87 -4.68 -2.02 -7.43
C GLU A 87 -5.62 -3.23 -7.39
N SER A 88 -5.43 -4.13 -6.43
CA SER A 88 -6.30 -5.31 -6.26
C SER A 88 -7.74 -4.93 -5.96
N ILE A 89 -7.99 -3.85 -5.21
CA ILE A 89 -9.34 -3.37 -4.88
C ILE A 89 -9.94 -2.60 -6.06
N GLU A 90 -9.16 -1.73 -6.70
CA GLU A 90 -9.60 -0.94 -7.86
C GLU A 90 -9.90 -1.81 -9.08
N GLY A 91 -9.35 -3.02 -9.14
CA GLY A 91 -9.67 -4.03 -10.16
C GLY A 91 -10.87 -4.94 -9.86
N ILE A 92 -11.64 -4.69 -8.79
CA ILE A 92 -12.85 -5.45 -8.47
C ILE A 92 -14.07 -4.80 -9.11
N ASP A 93 -14.78 -5.58 -9.92
CA ASP A 93 -16.02 -5.18 -10.57
C ASP A 93 -17.16 -6.15 -10.24
N PHE A 94 -18.39 -5.63 -10.21
CA PHE A 94 -19.59 -6.46 -10.17
C PHE A 94 -19.90 -6.96 -11.59
N VAL A 95 -20.08 -8.28 -11.73
CA VAL A 95 -20.42 -8.93 -13.00
C VAL A 95 -21.89 -9.36 -13.00
N ASP A 96 -22.54 -9.28 -14.17
CA ASP A 96 -23.94 -9.66 -14.42
C ASP A 96 -24.12 -11.16 -14.73
#